data_AF-A0A7R9YTC7-F1
#
_entry.id   AF-A0A7R9YTC7-F1
#
_cell.length_a   1.000
_cell.length_b   1.000
_cell.length_c   1.000
_cell.angle_alpha   90.00
_cell.angle_beta   90.00
_cell.angle_gamma   90.00
#
_symmetry.space_group_name_H-M   'P 1'
#
loop_
_entity.id
_entity.type
_entity.pdbx_description
1 polymer ?
#
loop_
_entity_poly.entity_id
_entity_poly.type
_entity_poly.pdbx_seq_one_letter_code
_entity_poly.pdbx_strand_id
1 'polypeptide(L)'
;STETRPKIDVTINLVERKSGGLGAGGGLAHGGGLGFVGSATYTEKNLFGLNQRLSAQVELGQVDKMFQVIHSDPWLFRDKHRPSRTISLMNNRSSGSLILGPTSEPEPSG
;
A
#
# COMPACT_ATOMS: atom_id res chain seq x y z
N SER A 1 -15.89 -60.24 14.26
CA SER A 1 -15.63 -59.68 12.92
C SER A 1 -14.84 -58.40 13.12
N THR A 2 -13.56 -58.39 12.76
CA THR A 2 -12.65 -57.27 12.98
C THR A 2 -12.91 -56.24 11.89
N GLU A 3 -13.55 -55.12 12.22
CA GLU A 3 -13.90 -54.08 11.26
C GLU A 3 -12.64 -53.30 10.87
N THR A 4 -11.99 -53.74 9.78
CA THR A 4 -10.83 -53.06 9.20
C THR A 4 -11.32 -51.74 8.59
N ARG A 5 -11.12 -50.63 9.30
CA ARG A 5 -11.46 -49.30 8.79
C ARG A 5 -10.72 -49.04 7.48
N PRO A 6 -11.41 -48.55 6.43
CA PRO A 6 -10.75 -48.22 5.18
C PRO A 6 -9.76 -47.07 5.40
N LYS A 7 -8.49 -47.29 5.04
CA LYS A 7 -7.48 -46.25 5.03
C LYS A 7 -7.56 -45.53 3.69
N ILE A 8 -7.76 -44.22 3.73
CA ILE A 8 -7.90 -43.37 2.55
C ILE A 8 -6.78 -42.33 2.62
N ASP A 9 -5.92 -42.32 1.61
CA ASP A 9 -4.88 -41.31 1.45
C ASP A 9 -5.41 -40.22 0.48
N VAL A 10 -5.43 -38.97 0.94
CA VAL A 10 -5.84 -37.82 0.14
C VAL A 10 -4.60 -37.01 -0.19
N THR A 11 -4.26 -36.93 -1.48
CA THR A 11 -3.15 -36.09 -1.98
C THR A 11 -3.73 -34.88 -2.70
N ILE A 12 -3.31 -33.68 -2.30
CA ILE A 12 -3.70 -32.42 -2.94
C ILE A 12 -2.44 -31.80 -3.55
N ASN A 13 -2.43 -31.65 -4.88
CA ASN A 13 -1.36 -30.95 -5.58
C ASN A 13 -1.76 -29.48 -5.73
N LEU A 14 -0.99 -28.58 -5.11
CA LEU A 14 -1.21 -27.14 -5.16
C LEU A 14 -0.09 -26.50 -5.99
N VAL A 15 -0.48 -25.65 -6.93
CA VAL A 15 0.45 -24.75 -7.63
C VAL A 15 0.22 -23.35 -7.10
N GLU A 16 1.21 -22.78 -6.43
CA GLU A 16 1.11 -21.44 -5.89
C GLU A 16 1.23 -20.39 -7.00
N ARG A 17 0.36 -19.38 -6.97
CA ARG A 17 0.48 -18.20 -7.83
C ARG A 17 1.62 -17.32 -7.30
N LYS A 18 2.30 -16.58 -8.20
CA LYS A 18 3.20 -15.48 -7.82
C LYS A 18 2.52 -14.59 -6.78
N SER A 19 3.10 -14.54 -5.60
CA SER A 19 2.59 -13.82 -4.43
C SER A 19 2.93 -12.33 -4.45
N GLY A 20 3.97 -11.97 -5.22
CA GLY A 20 4.45 -10.62 -5.42
C GLY A 20 3.97 -9.96 -6.71
N GLY A 21 3.75 -8.64 -6.66
CA GLY A 21 3.40 -7.80 -7.80
C GLY A 21 4.00 -6.41 -7.69
N LEU A 22 4.52 -5.91 -8.81
CA LEU A 22 4.94 -4.53 -8.99
C LEU A 22 3.91 -3.81 -9.86
N GLY A 23 3.55 -2.61 -9.45
CA GLY A 23 2.71 -1.69 -10.20
C GLY A 23 3.39 -0.33 -10.30
N ALA A 24 3.14 0.37 -11.40
CA ALA A 24 3.53 1.77 -11.55
C ALA A 24 2.39 2.49 -12.26
N GLY A 25 2.20 3.77 -11.92
CA GLY A 25 1.20 4.65 -12.50
C GLY A 25 1.77 6.04 -12.69
N GLY A 26 1.15 6.82 -13.56
CA GLY A 26 1.51 8.21 -13.74
C GLY A 26 0.37 9.00 -14.35
N GLY A 27 0.32 10.29 -14.06
CA GLY A 27 -0.75 11.17 -14.51
C GLY A 27 -0.38 12.64 -14.39
N LEU A 28 -1.33 13.49 -14.79
CA LEU A 28 -1.25 14.94 -14.63
C LEU A 28 -2.05 15.35 -13.38
N ALA A 29 -1.51 16.26 -12.59
CA ALA A 29 -2.15 16.84 -11.42
C ALA A 29 -2.25 18.36 -11.55
N HIS A 30 -3.35 18.91 -11.04
CA HIS A 30 -3.60 20.35 -10.97
C HIS A 30 -3.72 20.78 -9.50
N GLY A 31 -2.58 20.98 -8.85
CA GLY A 31 -2.48 21.50 -7.48
C GLY A 31 -1.54 22.70 -7.45
N GLY A 32 -2.03 23.88 -7.82
CA GLY A 32 -1.21 25.10 -7.92
C GLY A 32 -0.46 25.33 -9.25
N GLY A 33 -0.59 24.42 -10.21
CA GLY A 33 -0.03 24.49 -11.58
C GLY A 33 -0.23 23.16 -12.34
N LEU A 34 0.10 23.12 -13.63
CA LEU A 34 0.22 21.88 -14.41
C LEU A 34 1.42 21.08 -13.88
N GLY A 35 1.16 19.93 -13.25
CA GLY A 35 2.23 19.07 -12.73
C GLY A 35 2.05 17.61 -13.12
N PHE A 36 3.15 16.85 -13.04
CA PHE A 36 3.14 15.41 -13.23
C PHE A 36 3.15 14.71 -11.88
N VAL A 37 2.45 13.57 -11.80
CA VAL A 37 2.48 12.63 -10.68
C VAL A 37 2.93 11.28 -11.22
N GLY A 38 3.87 10.65 -10.53
CA GLY A 38 4.25 9.26 -10.72
C GLY A 38 4.01 8.48 -9.44
N SER A 39 3.57 7.24 -9.56
CA SER A 39 3.41 6.32 -8.44
C SER A 39 4.04 4.97 -8.75
N ALA A 40 4.58 4.33 -7.73
CA ALA A 40 5.04 2.97 -7.77
C ALA A 40 4.51 2.22 -6.55
N THR A 41 4.06 0.99 -6.78
CA THR A 41 3.53 0.10 -5.77
C THR A 41 4.21 -1.25 -5.85
N TYR A 42 4.54 -1.79 -4.69
CA TYR A 42 4.97 -3.17 -4.54
C TYR A 42 4.05 -3.85 -3.53
N THR A 43 3.54 -5.02 -3.88
CA THR A 43 2.70 -5.82 -2.99
C THR A 43 3.15 -7.26 -2.99
N GLU A 44 3.34 -7.82 -1.81
CA GLU A 44 3.64 -9.22 -1.55
C GLU A 44 2.51 -9.80 -0.68
N LYS A 45 1.87 -10.88 -1.12
CA LYS A 45 0.74 -11.52 -0.42
C LYS A 45 1.12 -12.78 0.37
N ASN A 46 2.34 -13.27 0.20
CA ASN A 46 2.86 -14.43 0.90
C ASN A 46 4.30 -14.19 1.37
N LEU A 47 4.50 -13.10 2.12
CA LEU A 47 5.81 -12.73 2.61
C LEU A 47 6.40 -13.91 3.43
N PHE A 48 7.56 -14.41 3.00
CA PHE A 48 8.25 -15.58 3.56
C PHE A 48 7.46 -16.89 3.61
N GLY A 49 6.38 -17.05 2.81
CA GLY A 49 5.55 -18.25 2.88
C GLY A 49 4.60 -18.29 4.08
N LEU A 50 4.49 -17.18 4.83
CA LEU A 50 3.73 -17.10 6.08
C LEU A 50 2.31 -16.54 5.89
N ASN A 51 1.84 -16.41 4.65
CA ASN A 51 0.56 -15.75 4.31
C ASN A 51 0.46 -14.32 4.88
N GLN A 52 1.60 -13.66 5.05
CA GLN A 52 1.69 -12.27 5.46
C GLN A 52 1.62 -11.37 4.23
N ARG A 53 0.93 -10.24 4.36
CA ARG A 53 0.82 -9.25 3.30
C ARG A 53 1.70 -8.05 3.60
N LEU A 54 2.57 -7.69 2.66
CA LEU A 54 3.35 -6.46 2.67
C LEU A 54 2.97 -5.62 1.46
N SER A 55 2.74 -4.34 1.66
CA SER A 55 2.48 -3.38 0.60
C SER A 55 3.33 -2.14 0.84
N ALA A 56 4.09 -1.73 -0.16
CA ALA A 56 4.83 -0.48 -0.17
C ALA A 56 4.37 0.36 -1.35
N GLN A 57 4.10 1.64 -1.12
CA GLN A 57 3.68 2.59 -2.13
C GLN A 57 4.50 3.86 -1.99
N VAL A 58 4.91 4.41 -3.12
CA VAL A 58 5.49 5.74 -3.22
C VAL A 58 4.75 6.50 -4.29
N GLU A 59 4.48 7.76 -4.01
CA GLU A 59 3.89 8.71 -4.95
C GLU A 59 4.73 9.99 -4.95
N LEU A 60 5.12 10.41 -6.13
CA LEU A 60 5.97 11.56 -6.39
C LEU A 60 5.22 12.50 -7.31
N GLY A 61 4.70 13.59 -6.76
CA GLY A 61 4.19 14.74 -7.48
C GLY A 61 5.19 15.90 -7.47
N GLN A 62 4.91 16.92 -8.29
CA GLN A 62 5.73 18.13 -8.37
C GLN A 62 5.71 18.93 -7.05
N VAL A 63 4.61 18.89 -6.31
CA VAL A 63 4.40 19.62 -5.05
C VAL A 63 4.39 18.67 -3.85
N ASP A 64 3.84 17.47 -4.06
CA ASP A 64 3.53 16.51 -3.01
C ASP A 64 4.37 15.24 -3.16
N LYS A 65 4.83 14.70 -2.04
CA LYS A 65 5.52 13.40 -1.99
C LYS A 65 4.89 12.57 -0.90
N MET A 66 4.50 11.34 -1.23
CA MET A 66 3.91 10.40 -0.30
C MET A 66 4.69 9.09 -0.30
N PHE A 67 4.89 8.53 0.89
CA PHE A 67 5.23 7.12 1.03
C PHE A 67 4.28 6.44 2.00
N GLN A 68 3.97 5.18 1.72
CA GLN A 68 3.20 4.33 2.61
C GLN A 68 3.77 2.92 2.62
N VAL A 69 3.83 2.33 3.81
CA VAL A 69 4.13 0.91 4.01
C VAL A 69 3.06 0.32 4.90
N ILE A 70 2.44 -0.76 4.44
CA ILE A 70 1.43 -1.53 5.17
C ILE A 70 1.92 -2.96 5.29
N HIS A 71 1.96 -3.48 6.51
CA HIS A 71 2.22 -4.87 6.80
C HIS A 71 1.04 -5.46 7.55
N SER A 72 0.50 -6.58 7.07
CA SER A 72 -0.62 -7.29 7.68
C SER A 72 -0.25 -8.75 7.90
N ASP A 73 -0.36 -9.18 9.15
CA ASP A 73 -0.16 -10.55 9.61
C ASP A 73 -1.52 -11.11 10.07
N PRO A 74 -2.14 -12.04 9.33
CA PRO A 74 -3.43 -12.60 9.72
C PRO A 74 -3.35 -13.62 10.87
N TRP A 75 -2.17 -14.18 11.18
CA TRP A 75 -2.00 -15.24 12.18
C TRP A 75 -0.79 -14.95 13.07
N LEU A 76 -0.91 -13.90 13.89
CA LEU A 76 0.17 -13.47 14.76
C LEU A 76 0.64 -14.66 15.65
N PHE A 77 1.91 -15.03 15.51
CA PHE A 77 2.56 -16.14 16.21
C PHE A 77 1.96 -17.54 16.01
N ARG A 78 1.17 -17.78 14.94
CA ARG A 78 0.49 -19.09 14.70
C ARG A 78 -0.42 -19.51 15.87
N ASP A 79 -0.95 -18.54 16.63
CA ASP A 79 -1.85 -18.78 17.77
C ASP A 79 -3.25 -19.20 17.29
N LYS A 80 -3.85 -20.16 18.01
CA LYS A 80 -5.18 -20.72 17.80
C LYS A 80 -6.29 -19.67 17.92
N HIS A 81 -6.03 -18.58 18.64
CA HIS A 81 -6.96 -17.46 18.80
C HIS A 81 -7.02 -16.55 17.56
N ARG A 82 -6.21 -16.83 16.53
CA ARG A 82 -6.21 -16.11 15.24
C ARG A 82 -6.11 -14.58 15.37
N PRO A 83 -5.24 -14.02 16.26
CA PRO A 83 -5.09 -12.57 16.30
C PRO A 83 -4.48 -12.09 14.99
N SER A 84 -5.15 -11.15 14.33
CA SER A 84 -4.60 -10.44 13.18
C SER A 84 -3.95 -9.14 13.63
N ARG A 85 -2.87 -8.73 12.95
CA ARG A 85 -2.15 -7.49 13.21
C ARG A 85 -1.89 -6.77 11.90
N THR A 86 -2.26 -5.50 11.84
CA THR A 86 -1.90 -4.64 10.71
C THR A 86 -1.15 -3.42 11.23
N ILE A 87 0.01 -3.14 10.63
CA ILE A 87 0.85 -1.98 10.89
C ILE A 87 0.85 -1.14 9.61
N SER A 88 0.53 0.15 9.73
CA SER A 88 0.55 1.10 8.63
C SER A 88 1.42 2.30 9.00
N LEU A 89 2.37 2.61 8.14
CA LEU A 89 3.24 3.78 8.23
C LEU A 89 3.01 4.62 6.99
N MET A 90 2.71 5.89 7.18
CA MET A 90 2.42 6.84 6.11
C MET A 90 3.20 8.13 6.36
N ASN A 91 3.69 8.75 5.30
CA ASN A 91 4.22 10.11 5.34
C ASN A 91 3.73 10.84 4.10
N ASN A 92 3.21 12.04 4.30
CA ASN A 92 2.82 12.94 3.25
C ASN A 92 3.52 14.28 3.48
N ARG A 93 4.33 14.69 2.51
CA ARG A 93 4.96 16.00 2.50
C ARG A 93 4.40 16.78 1.32
N SER A 94 3.49 17.70 1.61
CA SER A 94 3.01 18.70 0.66
C SER A 94 3.76 20.02 0.85
N SER A 95 4.17 20.63 -0.25
CA SER A 95 4.79 21.96 -0.22
C SER A 95 3.68 22.99 -0.28
N GLY A 96 3.25 23.51 0.87
CA GLY A 96 2.20 24.53 0.94
C GLY A 96 2.62 25.81 0.23
N SER A 97 2.15 26.01 -1.00
CA SER A 97 2.06 27.35 -1.58
C SER A 97 1.01 28.11 -0.78
N LEU A 98 1.46 29.13 -0.05
CA LEU A 98 0.64 30.09 0.69
C LEU A 98 -0.57 30.51 -0.15
N ILE A 99 -1.78 30.27 0.36
CA ILE A 99 -2.97 31.00 -0.07
C ILE A 99 -2.92 32.36 0.61
N LEU A 100 -1.99 33.21 0.17
CA LEU A 100 -2.04 34.64 0.47
C LEU A 100 -1.84 35.35 -0.85
N GLY A 101 -2.95 35.71 -1.50
CA GLY A 101 -2.91 36.56 -2.68
C GLY A 101 -2.18 37.87 -2.33
N PRO A 102 -1.53 38.52 -3.30
CA PRO A 102 -0.99 39.85 -3.06
C PRO A 102 -2.14 40.74 -2.59
N THR A 103 -2.01 41.32 -1.41
CA THR A 103 -2.86 42.44 -1.00
C THR A 103 -2.56 43.56 -2.00
N SER A 104 -3.39 43.68 -3.03
CA SER A 104 -3.42 44.87 -3.88
C SER A 104 -3.93 46.00 -3.00
N GLU A 105 -3.01 46.72 -2.37
CA GLU A 105 -3.29 48.01 -1.78
C GLU A 105 -3.75 48.94 -2.92
N PRO A 106 -4.94 49.56 -2.82
CA PRO A 106 -5.38 50.49 -3.86
C PRO A 106 -4.51 51.76 -3.79
N GLU A 107 -3.71 51.97 -4.84
CA GLU A 107 -3.02 53.24 -5.10
C GLU A 107 -4.03 54.41 -5.03
N PRO A 108 -3.78 55.46 -4.21
CA PRO A 108 -4.63 56.64 -4.20
C PRO A 108 -4.44 57.42 -5.50
N SER A 109 -5.52 57.54 -6.27
CA SER A 109 -5.61 58.37 -7.48
C SER A 109 -5.26 59.83 -7.16
N GLY A 110 -4.16 60.31 -7.72
CA GLY A 110 -3.86 61.74 -7.89
C GLY A 110 -4.32 62.25 -9.26
#